data_AF-A0A0G4HWV5-F1
#
_entry.id   AF-A0A0G4HWV5-F1
#
_cell.length_a   1.000
_cell.length_b   1.000
_cell.length_c   1.000
_cell.angle_alpha   90.00
_cell.angle_beta   90.00
_cell.angle_gamma   90.00
#
_symmetry.space_group_name_H-M   'P 1'
#
loop_
_entity.id
_entity.type
_entity.pdbx_description
1 polymer ?
#
loop_
_entity_poly.entity_id
_entity_poly.type
_entity_poly.pdbx_seq_one_letter_code
_entity_poly.pdbx_strand_id
1 'polypeptide(L)'
;MQAIASAGIEKQAGGAFKSLESEWKESTQGVANAFGFRRNDQQPQINWNDWNYPPFLRIVHYDREELPEHLQNIVWWLHLSWLLCLGAFGLHAFNSIVLAIGGVDPVGLLSAALPSFLIFPCLGFFTFHQGYKGIATASEELKNRYLILDCIMGLIYALFGLASRQALNAFGLIQFAFIAGEDAGSGIKGYWYFVVAVESVIFIGCLTLAVLLGVRVKRFNPYASSPSGPGGGGREPNARAVAMY
;
A
#
# COMPACT_ATOMS: atom_id res chain seq x y z
N MET A 1 -19.17 41.94 57.91
CA MET A 1 -20.24 41.99 56.88
C MET A 1 -19.71 42.27 55.45
N GLN A 2 -18.44 42.65 55.23
CA GLN A 2 -17.92 42.86 53.86
C GLN A 2 -17.65 41.58 53.04
N ALA A 3 -17.48 40.42 53.68
CA ALA A 3 -17.13 39.17 52.97
C ALA A 3 -18.31 38.46 52.25
N ILE A 4 -19.56 38.80 52.55
CA ILE A 4 -20.73 38.17 51.93
C ILE A 4 -21.07 38.82 50.58
N ALA A 5 -20.66 40.09 50.37
CA ALA A 5 -20.93 40.82 49.13
C ALA A 5 -20.01 40.39 47.97
N SER A 6 -18.78 39.94 48.23
CA SER A 6 -17.83 39.55 47.16
C SER A 6 -18.18 38.21 46.51
N ALA A 7 -18.68 37.24 47.28
CA ALA A 7 -19.04 35.91 46.77
C ALA A 7 -20.25 35.92 45.82
N GLY A 8 -21.13 36.92 45.94
CA GLY A 8 -22.27 37.09 45.02
C GLY A 8 -21.85 37.57 43.63
N ILE A 9 -20.86 38.48 43.57
CA ILE A 9 -20.39 39.09 42.32
C ILE A 9 -19.63 38.07 41.46
N GLU A 10 -18.83 37.18 42.05
CA GLU A 10 -18.11 36.13 41.31
C GLU A 10 -19.05 35.12 40.62
N LYS A 11 -20.13 34.69 41.30
CA LYS A 11 -21.08 33.76 40.69
C LYS A 11 -21.85 34.38 39.53
N GLN A 12 -22.16 35.67 39.61
CA GLN A 12 -22.89 36.38 38.56
C GLN A 12 -22.01 36.63 37.32
N ALA A 13 -20.74 36.94 37.51
CA ALA A 13 -19.77 37.11 36.43
C ALA A 13 -19.51 35.81 35.65
N GLY A 14 -19.41 34.66 36.35
CA GLY A 14 -19.20 33.36 35.69
C GLY A 14 -20.38 32.89 34.83
N GLY A 15 -21.61 33.27 35.18
CA GLY A 15 -22.81 32.95 34.39
C GLY A 15 -22.86 33.73 33.08
N ALA A 16 -22.57 35.04 33.13
CA ALA A 16 -22.54 35.90 31.95
C ALA A 16 -21.49 35.46 30.92
N PHE A 17 -20.31 35.03 31.38
CA PHE A 17 -19.24 34.58 30.47
C PHE A 17 -19.64 33.31 29.69
N LYS A 18 -20.29 32.34 30.34
CA LYS A 18 -20.74 31.11 29.67
C LYS A 18 -21.80 31.38 28.60
N SER A 19 -22.71 32.34 28.85
CA SER A 19 -23.73 32.75 27.88
C SER A 19 -23.12 33.36 26.62
N LEU A 20 -22.11 34.22 26.79
CA LEU A 20 -21.39 34.84 25.67
C LEU A 20 -20.60 33.80 24.86
N GLU A 21 -20.03 32.80 25.52
CA GLU A 21 -19.31 31.72 24.83
C GLU A 21 -20.25 30.86 23.97
N SER A 22 -21.46 30.57 24.43
CA SER A 22 -22.46 29.85 23.64
C SER A 22 -22.95 30.68 22.44
N GLU A 23 -23.27 31.97 22.63
CA GLU A 23 -23.70 32.85 21.53
C GLU A 23 -22.59 33.03 20.49
N TRP A 24 -21.34 33.16 20.92
CA TRP A 24 -20.21 33.28 20.01
C TRP A 24 -20.03 32.02 19.17
N LYS A 25 -20.12 30.83 19.78
CA LYS A 25 -20.06 29.53 19.08
C LYS A 25 -21.20 29.38 18.07
N GLU A 26 -22.40 29.81 18.42
CA GLU A 26 -23.58 29.73 17.56
C GLU A 26 -23.48 30.71 16.37
N SER A 27 -23.02 31.95 16.62
CA SER A 27 -22.85 32.95 15.54
C SER A 27 -21.72 32.56 14.57
N THR A 28 -20.61 32.02 15.07
CA THR A 28 -19.50 31.58 14.23
C THR A 28 -19.86 30.36 13.39
N GLN A 29 -20.67 29.44 13.93
CA GLN A 29 -21.26 28.35 13.12
C GLN A 29 -22.20 28.86 12.05
N GLY A 30 -23.07 29.84 12.36
CA GLY A 30 -23.97 30.45 11.38
C GLY A 30 -23.23 31.12 10.22
N VAL A 31 -22.16 31.86 10.53
CA VAL A 31 -21.28 32.50 9.53
C VAL A 31 -20.54 31.46 8.69
N ALA A 32 -19.97 30.42 9.30
CA ALA A 32 -19.31 29.34 8.56
C ALA A 32 -20.27 28.63 7.59
N ASN A 33 -21.51 28.38 8.01
CA ASN A 33 -22.55 27.79 7.17
C ASN A 33 -22.98 28.72 6.03
N ALA A 34 -23.12 30.02 6.28
CA ALA A 34 -23.56 31.01 5.29
C ALA A 34 -22.52 31.24 4.18
N PHE A 35 -21.23 31.15 4.50
CA PHE A 35 -20.14 31.27 3.52
C PHE A 35 -19.84 29.96 2.77
N GLY A 36 -20.66 28.92 2.93
CA GLY A 36 -20.43 27.65 2.25
C GLY A 36 -19.20 26.89 2.78
N PHE A 37 -18.65 27.27 3.94
CA PHE A 37 -17.73 26.42 4.71
C PHE A 37 -18.49 25.32 5.44
N ARG A 38 -19.49 24.69 4.79
CA ARG A 38 -19.82 23.31 5.08
C ARG A 38 -18.58 22.52 4.70
N ARG A 39 -17.68 22.39 5.67
CA ARG A 39 -16.76 21.29 5.78
C ARG A 39 -17.64 20.06 5.51
N ASN A 40 -17.50 19.46 4.33
CA ASN A 40 -17.99 18.11 4.09
C ASN A 40 -17.13 17.22 5.01
N ASP A 41 -17.41 17.27 6.31
CA ASP A 41 -16.76 16.50 7.37
C ASP A 41 -17.16 15.01 7.28
N GLN A 42 -17.99 14.66 6.31
CA GLN A 42 -18.11 13.30 5.83
C GLN A 42 -16.95 12.97 4.89
N GLN A 43 -15.71 13.09 5.39
CA GLN A 43 -14.72 12.16 4.86
C GLN A 43 -15.27 10.77 5.17
N PRO A 44 -15.44 9.89 4.16
CA PRO A 44 -15.94 8.54 4.40
C PRO A 44 -15.08 7.91 5.49
N GLN A 45 -15.70 7.59 6.62
CA GLN A 45 -15.01 6.93 7.71
C GLN A 45 -14.74 5.50 7.29
N ILE A 46 -13.47 5.18 7.06
CA ILE A 46 -13.03 3.85 6.67
C ILE A 46 -13.36 2.87 7.80
N ASN A 47 -14.14 1.83 7.51
CA ASN A 47 -14.52 0.84 8.51
C ASN A 47 -13.44 -0.24 8.64
N TRP A 48 -12.39 0.06 9.42
CA TRP A 48 -11.28 -0.88 9.66
C TRP A 48 -11.67 -2.21 10.30
N ASN A 49 -12.89 -2.34 10.83
CA ASN A 49 -13.41 -3.58 11.42
C ASN A 49 -14.12 -4.49 10.41
N ASP A 50 -14.34 -4.04 9.17
CA ASP A 50 -14.90 -4.88 8.12
C ASP A 50 -13.81 -5.72 7.43
N TRP A 51 -13.56 -6.90 7.98
CA TRP A 51 -12.59 -7.85 7.45
C TRP A 51 -13.15 -8.57 6.21
N ASN A 52 -12.81 -8.09 5.02
CA ASN A 52 -13.41 -8.54 3.76
C ASN A 52 -12.41 -9.18 2.77
N TYR A 53 -11.10 -9.10 3.04
CA TYR A 53 -10.06 -9.44 2.06
C TYR A 53 -8.88 -10.25 2.64
N PRO A 54 -8.21 -11.14 1.88
CA PRO A 54 -8.61 -11.63 0.56
C PRO A 54 -9.90 -12.46 0.65
N PRO A 55 -10.59 -12.70 -0.49
CA PRO A 55 -11.80 -13.50 -0.50
C PRO A 55 -11.57 -14.82 0.24
N PHE A 56 -12.57 -15.29 0.98
CA PHE A 56 -12.54 -16.48 1.84
C PHE A 56 -11.72 -16.38 3.13
N LEU A 57 -10.55 -15.71 3.13
CA LEU A 57 -9.72 -15.63 4.34
C LEU A 57 -10.10 -14.46 5.25
N ARG A 58 -10.61 -13.34 4.70
CA ARG A 58 -11.11 -12.18 5.47
C ARG A 58 -10.12 -11.73 6.57
N ILE A 59 -8.88 -11.48 6.18
CA ILE A 59 -7.75 -11.17 7.08
C ILE A 59 -7.57 -9.66 7.26
N VAL A 60 -7.93 -8.85 6.27
CA VAL A 60 -7.80 -7.39 6.29
C VAL A 60 -9.04 -6.73 5.71
N HIS A 61 -9.27 -5.48 6.09
CA HIS A 61 -10.19 -4.60 5.40
C HIS A 61 -9.53 -4.03 4.12
N TYR A 62 -10.23 -4.12 3.00
CA TYR A 62 -9.86 -3.51 1.73
C TYR A 62 -11.12 -3.11 0.96
N ASP A 63 -11.37 -1.81 0.87
CA ASP A 63 -12.37 -1.25 -0.04
C ASP A 63 -11.78 0.01 -0.69
N ARG A 64 -11.75 0.03 -2.03
CA ARG A 64 -11.24 1.19 -2.76
C ARG A 64 -12.28 2.29 -2.87
N GLU A 65 -13.57 1.96 -2.82
CA GLU A 65 -14.64 2.92 -2.99
C GLU A 65 -14.78 3.83 -1.77
N GLU A 66 -14.31 3.38 -0.60
CA GLU A 66 -14.19 4.19 0.62
C GLU A 66 -13.10 5.28 0.52
N LEU A 67 -12.20 5.20 -0.47
CA LEU A 67 -11.13 6.19 -0.66
C LEU A 67 -11.53 7.30 -1.63
N PRO A 68 -11.02 8.54 -1.43
CA PRO A 68 -11.12 9.59 -2.44
C PRO A 68 -10.59 9.13 -3.81
N GLU A 69 -11.27 9.53 -4.89
CA GLU A 69 -11.01 9.08 -6.27
C GLU A 69 -9.52 9.15 -6.68
N HIS A 70 -8.83 10.24 -6.30
CA HIS A 70 -7.41 10.44 -6.60
C HIS A 70 -6.48 9.41 -5.94
N LEU A 71 -6.90 8.76 -4.85
CA LEU A 71 -6.14 7.71 -4.14
C LEU A 71 -6.46 6.31 -4.67
N GLN A 72 -7.68 6.10 -5.17
CA GLN A 72 -8.15 4.79 -5.64
C GLN A 72 -7.23 4.20 -6.70
N ASN A 73 -6.71 5.04 -7.60
CA ASN A 73 -5.77 4.61 -8.63
C ASN A 73 -4.45 4.10 -8.01
N ILE A 74 -3.86 4.82 -7.05
CA ILE A 74 -2.61 4.39 -6.40
C ILE A 74 -2.81 3.04 -5.71
N VAL A 75 -3.90 2.90 -4.98
CA VAL A 75 -4.26 1.66 -4.27
C VAL A 75 -4.52 0.51 -5.23
N TRP A 76 -5.15 0.77 -6.37
CA TRP A 76 -5.32 -0.24 -7.41
C TRP A 76 -3.98 -0.75 -7.95
N TRP A 77 -3.01 0.15 -8.20
CA TRP A 77 -1.67 -0.27 -8.63
C TRP A 77 -0.94 -1.06 -7.54
N LEU A 78 -1.08 -0.71 -6.26
CA LEU A 78 -0.54 -1.49 -5.15
C LEU A 78 -1.12 -2.91 -5.12
N HIS A 79 -2.43 -3.03 -5.29
CA HIS A 79 -3.13 -4.31 -5.34
C HIS A 79 -2.72 -5.14 -6.56
N LEU A 80 -2.64 -4.52 -7.73
CA LEU A 80 -2.17 -5.16 -8.95
C LEU A 80 -0.72 -5.68 -8.80
N SER A 81 0.15 -4.91 -8.16
CA SER A 81 1.52 -5.35 -7.87
C SER A 81 1.55 -6.61 -7.00
N TRP A 82 0.69 -6.69 -5.99
CA TRP A 82 0.56 -7.91 -5.19
C TRP A 82 -0.02 -9.08 -5.98
N LEU A 83 -1.02 -8.86 -6.84
CA LEU A 83 -1.57 -9.90 -7.72
C LEU A 83 -0.51 -10.43 -8.71
N LEU A 84 0.33 -9.55 -9.26
CA LEU A 84 1.43 -9.93 -10.12
C LEU A 84 2.50 -10.72 -9.35
N CYS A 85 2.80 -10.35 -8.10
CA CYS A 85 3.64 -11.15 -7.21
C CYS A 85 3.07 -12.56 -7.01
N LEU A 86 1.78 -12.67 -6.66
CA LEU A 86 1.10 -13.95 -6.50
C LEU A 86 1.14 -14.78 -7.79
N GLY A 87 0.91 -14.15 -8.94
CA GLY A 87 0.98 -14.78 -10.26
C GLY A 87 2.39 -15.25 -10.62
N ALA A 88 3.42 -14.44 -10.34
CA ALA A 88 4.82 -14.78 -10.61
C ALA A 88 5.24 -16.03 -9.84
N PHE A 89 4.97 -16.06 -8.53
CA PHE A 89 5.33 -17.20 -7.71
C PHE A 89 4.41 -18.40 -7.93
N GLY A 90 3.16 -18.19 -8.32
CA GLY A 90 2.25 -19.27 -8.73
C GLY A 90 2.69 -19.95 -10.02
N LEU A 91 3.08 -19.16 -11.03
CA LEU A 91 3.67 -19.67 -12.26
C LEU A 91 4.97 -20.42 -11.98
N HIS A 92 5.82 -19.87 -11.12
CA HIS A 92 7.06 -20.50 -10.70
C HIS A 92 6.84 -21.87 -10.03
N ALA A 93 5.85 -21.97 -9.12
CA ALA A 93 5.48 -23.23 -8.50
C ALA A 93 4.91 -24.24 -9.52
N PHE A 94 4.05 -23.78 -10.43
CA PHE A 94 3.50 -24.60 -11.50
C PHE A 94 4.61 -25.17 -12.40
N ASN A 95 5.57 -24.33 -12.82
CA ASN A 95 6.69 -24.76 -13.65
C ASN A 95 7.53 -25.82 -12.93
N SER A 96 7.79 -25.63 -11.63
CA SER A 96 8.51 -26.62 -10.83
C SER A 96 7.82 -27.99 -10.78
N ILE A 97 6.48 -28.01 -10.75
CA ILE A 97 5.69 -29.25 -10.85
C ILE A 97 5.84 -29.90 -12.24
N VAL A 98 5.78 -29.10 -13.31
CA VAL A 98 5.97 -29.62 -14.67
C VAL A 98 7.35 -30.26 -14.84
N LEU A 99 8.39 -29.65 -14.25
CA LEU A 99 9.75 -30.19 -14.29
C LEU A 99 9.91 -31.47 -13.48
N ALA A 100 9.28 -31.54 -12.31
CA ALA A 100 9.22 -32.75 -11.50
C ALA A 100 8.58 -33.91 -12.30
N ILE A 101 7.49 -33.65 -13.03
CA ILE A 101 6.84 -34.64 -13.90
C ILE A 101 7.76 -35.01 -15.09
N GLY A 102 8.53 -34.04 -15.59
CA GLY A 102 9.50 -34.23 -16.67
C GLY A 102 10.75 -35.04 -16.29
N GLY A 103 10.84 -35.54 -15.04
CA GLY A 103 11.94 -36.38 -14.57
C GLY A 103 13.12 -35.62 -13.96
N VAL A 104 13.00 -34.31 -13.75
CA VAL A 104 13.97 -33.53 -12.95
C VAL A 104 13.72 -33.84 -11.47
N ASP A 105 14.77 -33.82 -10.63
CA ASP A 105 14.68 -34.15 -9.21
C ASP A 105 13.52 -33.41 -8.52
N PRO A 106 12.41 -34.11 -8.20
CA PRO A 106 11.21 -33.48 -7.71
C PRO A 106 11.41 -32.95 -6.29
N VAL A 107 12.30 -33.55 -5.50
CA VAL A 107 12.51 -33.16 -4.10
C VAL A 107 13.25 -31.83 -4.04
N GLY A 108 14.33 -31.67 -4.80
CA GLY A 108 15.05 -30.40 -4.91
C GLY A 108 14.17 -29.27 -5.44
N LEU A 109 13.38 -29.53 -6.48
CA LEU A 109 12.48 -28.54 -7.08
C LEU A 109 11.35 -28.12 -6.13
N LEU A 110 10.63 -29.08 -5.55
CA LEU A 110 9.49 -28.77 -4.68
C LEU A 110 9.94 -28.12 -3.37
N SER A 111 11.09 -28.51 -2.84
CA SER A 111 11.64 -27.90 -1.62
C SER A 111 12.04 -26.43 -1.82
N ALA A 112 12.38 -26.00 -3.03
CA ALA A 112 12.67 -24.60 -3.34
C ALA A 112 11.41 -23.80 -3.74
N ALA A 113 10.55 -24.39 -4.55
CA ALA A 113 9.40 -23.69 -5.14
C ALA A 113 8.26 -23.46 -4.15
N LEU A 114 7.96 -24.46 -3.31
CA LEU A 114 6.79 -24.44 -2.43
C LEU A 114 6.94 -23.42 -1.29
N PRO A 115 8.09 -23.31 -0.60
CA PRO A 115 8.32 -22.23 0.37
C PRO A 115 8.30 -20.84 -0.30
N SER A 116 8.86 -20.71 -1.50
CA SER A 116 8.84 -19.44 -2.23
C SER A 116 7.41 -18.99 -2.55
N PHE A 117 6.55 -19.92 -2.99
CA PHE A 117 5.14 -19.66 -3.25
C PHE A 117 4.34 -19.29 -2.00
N LEU A 118 4.73 -19.76 -0.81
CA LEU A 118 4.05 -19.38 0.42
C LEU A 118 4.58 -18.05 0.98
N ILE A 119 5.91 -17.90 1.06
CA ILE A 119 6.56 -16.79 1.76
C ILE A 119 6.38 -15.48 0.99
N PHE A 120 6.67 -15.45 -0.31
CA PHE A 120 6.73 -14.18 -1.04
C PHE A 120 5.36 -13.56 -1.33
N PRO A 121 4.30 -14.31 -1.67
CA PRO A 121 2.95 -13.75 -1.74
C PRO A 121 2.43 -13.25 -0.40
N CYS A 122 2.79 -13.90 0.73
CA CYS A 122 2.47 -13.39 2.06
C CYS A 122 3.20 -12.08 2.36
N LEU A 123 4.49 -11.99 2.04
CA LEU A 123 5.28 -10.76 2.20
C LEU A 123 4.77 -9.65 1.27
N GLY A 124 4.41 -9.98 0.04
CA GLY A 124 3.78 -9.06 -0.91
C GLY A 124 2.42 -8.57 -0.40
N PHE A 125 1.62 -9.46 0.21
CA PHE A 125 0.32 -9.11 0.79
C PHE A 125 0.50 -8.14 1.95
N PHE A 126 1.44 -8.43 2.84
CA PHE A 126 1.79 -7.56 3.95
C PHE A 126 2.26 -6.19 3.46
N THR A 127 3.14 -6.15 2.47
CA THR A 127 3.63 -4.91 1.84
C THR A 127 2.49 -4.10 1.25
N PHE A 128 1.61 -4.74 0.47
CA PHE A 128 0.40 -4.13 -0.06
C PHE A 128 -0.48 -3.53 1.04
N HIS A 129 -0.71 -4.27 2.13
CA HIS A 129 -1.56 -3.81 3.22
C HIS A 129 -0.96 -2.58 3.95
N GLN A 130 0.36 -2.57 4.17
CA GLN A 130 1.05 -1.38 4.74
C GLN A 130 0.91 -0.17 3.81
N GLY A 131 1.06 -0.36 2.50
CA GLY A 131 0.89 0.71 1.50
C GLY A 131 -0.54 1.24 1.45
N TYR A 132 -1.53 0.36 1.40
CA TYR A 132 -2.95 0.70 1.44
C TYR A 132 -3.29 1.50 2.70
N LYS A 133 -2.95 0.97 3.88
CA LYS A 133 -3.24 1.61 5.17
C LYS A 133 -2.52 2.94 5.32
N GLY A 134 -1.27 3.04 4.85
CA GLY A 134 -0.49 4.28 4.88
C GLY A 134 -1.11 5.39 4.01
N ILE A 135 -1.63 5.05 2.84
CA ILE A 135 -2.34 6.01 1.97
C ILE A 135 -3.68 6.41 2.59
N ALA A 136 -4.46 5.42 3.02
CA ALA A 136 -5.80 5.59 3.58
C ALA A 136 -5.82 6.44 4.87
N THR A 137 -4.84 6.24 5.75
CA THR A 137 -4.74 6.97 7.03
C THR A 137 -3.86 8.21 6.97
N ALA A 138 -3.25 8.50 5.81
CA ALA A 138 -2.23 9.53 5.66
C ALA A 138 -1.04 9.41 6.65
N SER A 139 -0.80 8.21 7.20
CA SER A 139 0.27 7.95 8.16
C SER A 139 1.63 7.86 7.47
N GLU A 140 2.53 8.79 7.81
CA GLU A 140 3.89 8.81 7.26
C GLU A 140 4.72 7.60 7.71
N GLU A 141 4.50 7.10 8.92
CA GLU A 141 5.20 5.92 9.42
C GLU A 141 4.87 4.67 8.58
N LEU A 142 3.58 4.39 8.36
CA LEU A 142 3.14 3.25 7.55
C LEU A 142 3.63 3.39 6.09
N LYS A 143 3.63 4.61 5.57
CA LYS A 143 4.16 4.93 4.25
C LYS A 143 5.66 4.61 4.14
N ASN A 144 6.45 5.00 5.13
CA ASN A 144 7.88 4.70 5.18
C ASN A 144 8.15 3.20 5.32
N ARG A 145 7.37 2.50 6.15
CA ARG A 145 7.43 1.03 6.26
C ARG A 145 7.13 0.36 4.92
N TYR A 146 6.09 0.81 4.22
CA TYR A 146 5.80 0.34 2.86
C TYR A 146 6.99 0.54 1.92
N LEU A 147 7.59 1.74 1.88
CA LEU A 147 8.74 2.01 0.99
C LEU A 147 9.94 1.10 1.29
N ILE A 148 10.22 0.82 2.56
CA ILE A 148 11.29 -0.11 2.95
C ILE A 148 10.96 -1.52 2.46
N LEU A 149 9.74 -2.00 2.71
CA LEU A 149 9.30 -3.33 2.29
C LEU A 149 9.28 -3.48 0.77
N ASP A 150 8.81 -2.47 0.05
CA ASP A 150 8.76 -2.43 -1.41
C ASP A 150 10.17 -2.45 -2.02
N CYS A 151 11.13 -1.73 -1.43
CA CYS A 151 12.55 -1.82 -1.78
C CYS A 151 13.13 -3.22 -1.52
N ILE A 152 12.80 -3.85 -0.39
CA ILE A 152 13.22 -5.22 -0.07
C ILE A 152 12.65 -6.21 -1.10
N MET A 153 11.36 -6.10 -1.42
CA MET A 153 10.71 -6.91 -2.45
C MET A 153 11.33 -6.70 -3.83
N GLY A 154 11.61 -5.45 -4.22
CA GLY A 154 12.30 -5.12 -5.46
C GLY A 154 13.70 -5.74 -5.54
N LEU A 155 14.46 -5.70 -4.44
CA LEU A 155 15.76 -6.37 -4.36
C LEU A 155 15.63 -7.89 -4.48
N ILE A 156 14.64 -8.50 -3.81
CA ILE A 156 14.34 -9.93 -3.95
C ILE A 156 14.04 -10.27 -5.41
N TYR A 157 13.19 -9.50 -6.10
CA TYR A 157 12.90 -9.72 -7.51
C TYR A 157 14.15 -9.61 -8.39
N ALA A 158 15.03 -8.65 -8.13
CA ALA A 158 16.29 -8.52 -8.84
C ALA A 158 17.22 -9.72 -8.58
N LEU A 159 17.35 -10.17 -7.33
CA LEU A 159 18.17 -11.32 -6.96
C LEU A 159 17.63 -12.62 -7.56
N PHE A 160 16.32 -12.83 -7.50
CA PHE A 160 15.64 -13.96 -8.13
C PHE A 160 15.84 -13.92 -9.64
N GLY A 161 15.82 -12.71 -10.20
CA GLY A 161 16.19 -12.44 -11.57
C GLY A 161 17.58 -12.95 -11.93
N LEU A 162 18.59 -12.62 -11.13
CA LEU A 162 19.99 -12.97 -11.40
C LEU A 162 20.34 -14.43 -11.06
N ALA A 163 19.54 -15.11 -10.25
CA ALA A 163 19.81 -16.47 -9.77
C ALA A 163 19.66 -17.50 -10.89
N SER A 164 20.76 -17.84 -11.56
CA SER A 164 20.77 -18.71 -12.76
C SER A 164 20.69 -20.22 -12.51
N ARG A 165 20.44 -20.69 -11.29
CA ARG A 165 20.50 -22.13 -10.96
C ARG A 165 19.15 -22.68 -10.49
N GLN A 166 18.63 -23.58 -11.33
CA GLN A 166 17.66 -24.69 -11.10
C GLN A 166 16.33 -24.39 -10.40
N ALA A 167 16.18 -23.28 -9.70
CA ALA A 167 14.97 -22.95 -8.97
C ALA A 167 14.35 -21.62 -9.41
N LEU A 168 15.02 -20.72 -10.14
CA LEU A 168 14.46 -19.38 -10.41
C LEU A 168 14.85 -18.90 -11.82
N ASN A 169 13.93 -19.00 -12.77
CA ASN A 169 14.18 -18.74 -14.20
C ASN A 169 13.99 -17.26 -14.59
N ALA A 170 14.19 -16.32 -13.66
CA ALA A 170 13.59 -14.99 -13.80
C ALA A 170 14.35 -14.03 -14.74
N PHE A 171 15.65 -14.22 -15.01
CA PHE A 171 16.31 -13.63 -16.20
C PHE A 171 16.65 -14.71 -17.21
N GLY A 172 15.72 -14.89 -18.15
CA GLY A 172 15.85 -15.86 -19.22
C GLY A 172 17.13 -15.78 -20.03
N LEU A 173 17.76 -14.62 -20.14
CA LEU A 173 18.94 -14.41 -21.00
C LEU A 173 20.10 -15.34 -20.67
N ILE A 174 20.35 -15.60 -19.38
CA ILE A 174 21.43 -16.51 -18.97
C ILE A 174 20.99 -17.96 -19.22
N GLN A 175 19.71 -18.26 -19.04
CA GLN A 175 19.17 -19.61 -19.15
C GLN A 175 18.97 -20.08 -20.59
N PHE A 176 18.66 -19.16 -21.52
CA PHE A 176 18.65 -19.42 -22.95
C PHE A 176 19.98 -20.00 -23.42
N ALA A 177 21.11 -19.52 -22.87
CA ALA A 177 22.44 -20.03 -23.20
C ALA A 177 22.68 -21.46 -22.69
N PHE A 178 22.12 -21.82 -21.53
CA PHE A 178 22.23 -23.17 -20.97
C PHE A 178 21.31 -24.17 -21.69
N ILE A 179 20.05 -23.81 -21.93
CA ILE A 179 19.07 -24.66 -22.63
C ILE A 179 19.49 -24.92 -24.08
N ALA A 180 20.16 -23.95 -24.72
CA ALA A 180 20.72 -24.14 -26.05
C ALA A 180 21.79 -25.26 -26.09
N GLY A 181 22.45 -25.55 -24.96
CA GLY A 181 23.49 -26.57 -24.84
C GLY A 181 23.01 -27.98 -24.50
N GLU A 182 21.77 -28.16 -24.04
CA GLU A 182 21.26 -29.49 -23.68
C GLU A 182 20.57 -30.21 -24.85
N ASP A 183 20.76 -31.52 -24.95
CA ASP A 183 20.12 -32.40 -25.94
C ASP A 183 18.64 -32.71 -25.61
N ALA A 184 17.89 -31.70 -25.16
CA ALA A 184 16.45 -31.83 -24.97
C ALA A 184 15.70 -31.90 -26.31
N GLY A 185 14.62 -32.69 -26.35
CA GLY A 185 13.73 -32.76 -27.52
C GLY A 185 13.16 -31.39 -27.92
N SER A 186 12.89 -31.19 -29.21
CA SER A 186 12.45 -29.89 -29.76
C SER A 186 11.20 -29.31 -29.07
N GLY A 187 10.26 -30.17 -28.68
CA GLY A 187 9.04 -29.74 -27.96
C GLY A 187 9.32 -29.18 -26.56
N ILE A 188 10.24 -29.80 -25.82
CA ILE A 188 10.63 -29.35 -24.47
C ILE A 188 11.36 -28.01 -24.55
N LYS A 189 12.27 -27.85 -25.53
CA LYS A 189 12.97 -26.58 -25.78
C LYS A 189 12.00 -25.43 -26.07
N GLY A 190 10.98 -25.67 -26.90
CA GLY A 190 9.95 -24.67 -27.21
C GLY A 190 9.15 -24.23 -25.98
N TYR A 191 8.70 -25.19 -25.17
CA TYR A 191 8.02 -24.91 -23.90
C TYR A 191 8.88 -24.06 -22.96
N TRP A 192 10.16 -24.39 -22.82
CA TRP A 192 11.09 -23.65 -21.98
C TRP A 192 11.27 -22.21 -22.41
N TYR A 193 11.48 -21.96 -23.70
CA TYR A 193 11.60 -20.60 -24.22
C TYR A 193 10.36 -19.76 -23.95
N PHE A 194 9.18 -20.37 -24.11
CA PHE A 194 7.92 -19.70 -23.79
C PHE A 194 7.81 -19.35 -22.30
N VAL A 195 8.03 -20.33 -21.41
CA VAL A 195 7.95 -20.14 -19.96
C VAL A 195 8.92 -19.07 -19.48
N VAL A 196 10.17 -19.17 -19.90
CA VAL A 196 11.24 -18.23 -19.55
C VAL A 196 10.90 -16.81 -20.01
N ALA A 197 10.33 -16.65 -21.21
CA ALA A 197 9.90 -15.36 -21.70
C ALA A 197 8.75 -14.77 -20.85
N VAL A 198 7.74 -15.58 -20.53
CA VAL A 198 6.60 -15.16 -19.70
C VAL A 198 7.06 -14.77 -18.29
N GLU A 199 7.87 -15.60 -17.63
CA GLU A 199 8.41 -15.33 -16.29
C GLU A 199 9.23 -14.03 -16.31
N SER A 200 10.12 -13.86 -17.29
CA SER A 200 10.94 -12.64 -17.42
C SER A 200 10.08 -11.38 -17.53
N VAL A 201 9.02 -11.40 -18.33
CA VAL A 201 8.09 -10.27 -18.48
C VAL A 201 7.40 -9.95 -17.15
N ILE A 202 6.96 -10.96 -16.42
CA ILE A 202 6.29 -10.78 -15.12
C ILE A 202 7.26 -10.18 -14.10
N PHE A 203 8.48 -10.72 -13.96
CA PHE A 203 9.46 -10.21 -13.00
C PHE A 203 9.91 -8.79 -13.32
N ILE A 204 10.15 -8.47 -14.60
CA ILE A 204 10.45 -7.09 -15.04
C ILE A 204 9.26 -6.17 -14.73
N GLY A 205 8.03 -6.65 -14.95
CA GLY A 205 6.80 -5.93 -14.60
C GLY A 205 6.71 -5.62 -13.11
N CYS A 206 6.96 -6.62 -12.24
CA CYS A 206 7.00 -6.45 -10.78
C CYS A 206 8.07 -5.45 -10.35
N LEU A 207 9.28 -5.53 -10.90
CA LEU A 207 10.37 -4.60 -10.58
C LEU A 207 10.04 -3.17 -11.02
N THR A 208 9.48 -3.02 -12.22
CA THR A 208 9.05 -1.72 -12.76
C THR A 208 7.95 -1.11 -11.89
N LEU A 209 6.95 -1.93 -11.51
CA LEU A 209 5.86 -1.48 -10.65
C LEU A 209 6.34 -1.10 -9.26
N ALA A 210 7.24 -1.84 -8.63
CA ALA A 210 7.83 -1.48 -7.35
C ALA A 210 8.47 -0.08 -7.43
N VAL A 211 9.33 0.18 -8.43
CA VAL A 211 9.94 1.50 -8.61
C VAL A 211 8.89 2.60 -8.84
N LEU A 212 7.92 2.37 -9.73
CA LEU A 212 6.87 3.36 -10.03
C LEU A 212 5.99 3.65 -8.82
N LEU A 213 5.59 2.62 -8.08
CA LEU A 213 4.79 2.73 -6.87
C LEU A 213 5.55 3.43 -5.75
N GLY A 214 6.80 3.05 -5.51
CA GLY A 214 7.67 3.73 -4.54
C GLY A 214 7.79 5.23 -4.84
N VAL A 215 7.95 5.63 -6.10
CA VAL A 215 7.96 7.05 -6.50
C VAL A 215 6.60 7.71 -6.28
N ARG A 216 5.50 7.07 -6.68
CA ARG A 216 4.14 7.60 -6.51
C ARG A 216 3.77 7.79 -5.04
N VAL A 217 4.03 6.78 -4.21
CA VAL A 217 3.76 6.82 -2.77
C VAL A 217 4.67 7.83 -2.08
N LYS A 218 5.94 7.96 -2.47
CA LYS A 218 6.83 8.99 -1.92
C LYS A 218 6.35 10.42 -2.24
N ARG A 219 5.84 10.64 -3.45
CA ARG A 219 5.30 11.94 -3.90
C ARG A 219 3.91 12.25 -3.36
N PHE A 220 3.22 11.25 -2.81
CA PHE A 220 1.90 11.44 -2.23
C PHE A 220 1.98 12.38 -1.02
N ASN A 221 1.30 13.53 -1.13
CA ASN A 221 1.11 14.49 -0.06
C ASN A 221 -0.38 14.55 0.29
N PRO A 222 -0.79 14.06 1.47
CA PRO A 222 -2.20 14.04 1.88
C PRO A 222 -2.79 15.45 2.07
N TYR A 223 -1.96 16.48 2.22
CA TYR A 223 -2.40 17.87 2.46
C TYR A 223 -2.50 18.70 1.17
N ALA A 224 -1.95 18.23 0.05
CA ALA A 224 -1.90 19.00 -1.20
C ALA A 224 -3.29 19.20 -1.85
N SER A 225 -4.28 18.40 -1.48
CA SER A 225 -5.66 18.49 -1.97
C SER A 225 -6.54 19.40 -1.12
N SER A 226 -6.03 20.03 -0.07
CA SER A 226 -6.77 21.11 0.58
C SER A 226 -6.82 22.29 -0.40
N PRO A 227 -8.00 22.66 -0.94
CA PRO A 227 -8.10 23.80 -1.84
C PRO A 227 -7.51 24.98 -1.09
N SER A 228 -6.44 25.55 -1.64
CA SER A 228 -5.83 26.78 -1.17
C SER A 228 -6.92 27.84 -1.22
N GLY A 229 -7.61 28.04 -0.09
CA GLY A 229 -8.65 29.04 0.03
C GLY A 229 -8.07 30.38 -0.46
N PRO A 230 -8.83 31.18 -1.22
CA PRO A 230 -8.31 32.35 -1.95
C PRO A 230 -7.73 33.49 -1.08
N GLY A 231 -7.50 33.27 0.23
CA GLY A 231 -6.87 34.24 1.14
C GLY A 231 -5.71 33.69 1.99
N GLY A 232 -5.24 32.46 1.78
CA GLY A 232 -4.24 31.82 2.63
C GLY A 232 -2.79 32.23 2.31
N GLY A 233 -2.38 33.43 2.74
CA GLY A 233 -0.98 33.85 2.70
C GLY A 233 -0.07 32.95 3.54
N GLY A 234 0.60 32.00 2.87
CA GLY A 234 1.96 31.51 3.14
C GLY A 234 2.43 31.40 4.60
N ARG A 235 1.73 30.63 5.44
CA ARG A 235 2.37 30.03 6.62
C ARG A 235 2.43 28.53 6.42
N GLU A 236 3.63 28.02 6.12
CA GLU A 236 3.91 26.59 6.18
C GLU A 236 3.47 26.07 7.57
N PRO A 237 2.58 25.08 7.65
CA PRO A 237 2.25 24.45 8.91
C PRO A 237 3.52 23.80 9.44
N ASN A 238 3.93 24.23 10.63
CA ASN A 238 5.10 23.76 11.34
C ASN A 238 4.97 22.24 11.57
N ALA A 239 5.62 21.44 10.72
CA ALA A 239 5.47 19.97 10.64
C ALA A 239 5.83 19.23 11.94
N ARG A 240 6.37 19.92 12.95
CA ARG A 240 6.76 19.34 14.24
C ARG A 240 5.60 19.04 15.20
N ALA A 241 4.39 19.50 14.96
CA ALA A 241 3.29 19.34 15.93
C ALA A 241 2.46 18.06 15.79
N VAL A 242 2.61 17.27 14.71
CA VAL A 242 1.69 16.14 14.40
C VAL A 242 2.27 14.77 14.77
N ALA A 243 3.55 14.66 15.13
CA ALA A 243 4.21 13.38 15.42
C ALA A 243 4.04 12.87 16.88
N MET A 244 3.01 13.29 17.62
CA MET A 244 2.80 12.91 19.03
C MET A 244 1.58 12.00 19.30
N TYR A 245 1.09 11.27 18.29
CA TYR A 245 0.04 10.25 18.50
C TYR A 245 0.40 8.94 17.80
#